data_AF-A0A2N2HGN4-F1
#
_entry.id   AF-A0A2N2HGN4-F1
#
_cell.length_a   1.000
_cell.length_b   1.000
_cell.length_c   1.000
_cell.angle_alpha   90.00
_cell.angle_beta   90.00
_cell.angle_gamma   90.00
#
_symmetry.space_group_name_H-M   'P 1'
#
loop_
_entity.id
_entity.type
_entity.pdbx_description
1 polymer ?
#
loop_
_entity_poly.entity_id
_entity_poly.type
_entity_poly.pdbx_seq_one_letter_code
_entity_poly.pdbx_strand_id
1 'polypeptide(L)'
;VTNLSIDLIRRPGRRDAELVEDRKMYDTADGSLDPFMSHVEGADPMRVVRRREIAERLREALDALPPYHLGVILMREVEGMSYEEMAEAMGVSKGTIMSRLFHARQKLQRALRDCYDEEVGSVGEPASEPRKREG
;
A
#
# COMPACT_ATOMS: atom_id res chain seq x y z
N VAL A 1 -3.85 9.07 -22.06
CA VAL A 1 -3.16 9.18 -20.76
C VAL A 1 -2.37 7.90 -20.57
N THR A 2 -1.06 8.02 -20.68
CA THR A 2 -0.09 6.94 -20.89
C THR A 2 0.17 6.17 -19.60
N ASN A 3 0.00 4.84 -19.67
CA ASN A 3 0.27 3.90 -18.57
C ASN A 3 1.77 3.86 -18.24
N LEU A 4 2.19 4.66 -17.27
CA LEU A 4 3.54 4.63 -16.66
C LEU A 4 3.88 3.23 -16.09
N SER A 5 2.86 2.45 -15.77
CA SER A 5 2.96 1.08 -15.24
C SER A 5 3.44 0.05 -16.27
N ILE A 6 3.27 0.30 -17.58
CA ILE A 6 3.73 -0.64 -18.63
C ILE A 6 5.24 -0.46 -18.92
N ASP A 7 5.78 0.75 -18.73
CA ASP A 7 7.16 1.07 -19.12
C ASP A 7 8.20 0.43 -18.18
N LEU A 8 7.81 0.12 -16.94
CA LEU A 8 8.68 -0.58 -15.99
C LEU A 8 8.84 -2.08 -16.30
N ILE A 9 7.88 -2.69 -17.02
CA ILE A 9 7.84 -4.14 -17.26
C ILE A 9 8.54 -4.53 -18.57
N ARG A 10 8.74 -3.59 -19.50
CA ARG A 10 9.33 -3.86 -20.82
C ARG A 10 10.84 -3.56 -20.93
N ARG A 11 11.60 -3.57 -19.82
CA ARG A 11 13.07 -3.62 -19.86
C ARG A 11 13.56 -5.08 -19.78
N PRO A 12 13.72 -5.79 -20.92
CA PRO A 12 14.60 -6.94 -20.97
C PRO A 12 16.04 -6.42 -21.04
N GLY A 13 16.86 -6.72 -20.03
CA GLY A 13 18.28 -6.35 -20.11
C GLY A 13 19.07 -6.26 -18.80
N ARG A 14 18.78 -7.12 -17.81
CA ARG A 14 19.83 -7.55 -16.87
C ARG A 14 20.15 -9.01 -17.11
N ARG A 15 20.95 -9.24 -18.15
CA ARG A 15 21.84 -10.39 -18.28
C ARG A 15 23.05 -9.91 -19.08
N ASP A 16 23.98 -9.28 -18.38
CA ASP A 16 25.38 -9.64 -18.53
C ASP A 16 26.00 -9.58 -17.15
N ALA A 17 26.49 -10.75 -16.75
CA ALA A 17 27.30 -10.94 -15.57
C ALA A 17 28.70 -10.41 -15.89
N GLU A 18 28.95 -9.14 -15.58
CA GLU A 18 30.32 -8.71 -15.30
C GLU A 18 30.52 -8.71 -13.79
N LEU A 19 31.28 -9.71 -13.35
CA LEU A 19 31.93 -9.76 -12.05
C LEU A 19 32.82 -8.51 -11.94
N VAL A 20 32.31 -7.44 -11.35
CA VAL A 20 33.18 -6.35 -10.88
C VAL A 20 33.71 -6.77 -9.51
N GLU A 21 34.82 -7.51 -9.54
CA GLU A 21 35.77 -7.50 -8.44
C GLU A 21 36.37 -6.10 -8.34
N ASP A 22 35.74 -5.23 -7.57
CA ASP A 22 36.46 -4.13 -6.95
C ASP A 22 35.86 -3.92 -5.55
N ARG A 23 36.15 -4.88 -4.66
CA ARG A 23 35.99 -4.67 -3.22
C ARG A 23 37.05 -3.65 -2.79
N LYS A 24 36.78 -2.37 -3.06
CA LYS A 24 37.43 -1.29 -2.32
C LYS A 24 36.89 -1.35 -0.90
N MET A 25 37.63 -2.03 -0.05
CA MET A 25 37.55 -1.90 1.39
C MET A 25 38.00 -0.47 1.70
N TYR A 26 37.06 0.47 1.74
CA TYR A 26 37.31 1.77 2.33
C TYR A 26 37.42 1.56 3.83
N ASP A 27 38.63 1.81 4.34
CA ASP A 27 38.91 1.90 5.75
C ASP A 27 38.17 3.14 6.30
N THR A 28 36.93 2.95 6.75
CA THR A 28 36.21 4.00 7.48
C THR A 28 36.81 4.09 8.87
N ALA A 29 37.88 4.86 9.00
CA ALA A 29 38.55 5.16 10.28
C ALA A 29 37.67 5.96 11.27
N ASP A 30 36.41 6.22 10.93
CA ASP A 30 35.48 6.95 11.77
C ASP A 30 34.06 6.43 11.56
N GLY A 31 33.74 5.26 12.14
CA GLY A 31 32.43 4.76 12.61
C GLY A 31 31.13 5.03 11.82
N SER A 32 31.20 5.61 10.65
CA SER A 32 30.08 6.13 9.88
C SER A 32 29.66 5.06 8.90
N LEU A 33 28.46 4.54 9.11
CA LEU A 33 27.86 3.63 8.16
C LEU A 33 27.71 4.35 6.82
N ASP A 34 28.12 3.64 5.78
CA ASP A 34 27.97 4.01 4.39
C ASP A 34 26.52 4.44 4.11
N PRO A 35 26.26 5.67 3.61
CA PRO A 35 24.90 6.17 3.35
C PRO A 35 24.08 5.25 2.44
N PHE A 36 24.75 4.42 1.63
CA PHE A 36 24.13 3.44 0.76
C PHE A 36 23.49 2.24 1.52
N MET A 37 23.97 1.92 2.74
CA MET A 37 23.38 0.86 3.58
C MET A 37 22.08 1.28 4.26
N SER A 38 21.80 2.58 4.37
CA SER A 38 20.57 3.11 4.99
C SER A 38 19.27 2.77 4.23
N HIS A 39 19.40 2.33 2.97
CA HIS A 39 18.27 2.01 2.09
C HIS A 39 17.99 0.49 1.99
N VAL A 40 18.71 -0.35 2.73
CA VAL A 40 18.36 -1.77 2.82
C VAL A 40 17.06 -1.87 3.63
N GLU A 41 15.96 -2.27 2.99
CA GLU A 41 14.74 -2.66 3.71
C GLU A 41 15.10 -3.75 4.72
N GLY A 42 15.15 -3.37 6.01
CA GLY A 42 15.65 -4.22 7.10
C GLY A 42 16.66 -3.54 8.02
N ALA A 43 17.23 -2.39 7.65
CA ALA A 43 18.21 -1.66 8.47
C ALA A 43 17.61 -1.00 9.72
N ASP A 44 16.28 -0.78 9.76
CA ASP A 44 15.57 -0.21 10.91
C ASP A 44 14.61 -1.25 11.52
N PRO A 45 15.01 -1.90 12.64
CA PRO A 45 14.17 -2.86 13.34
C PRO A 45 12.81 -2.31 13.77
N MET A 46 12.73 -1.02 14.12
CA MET A 46 11.47 -0.40 14.57
C MET A 46 10.47 -0.34 13.42
N ARG A 47 10.93 0.01 12.21
CA ARG A 47 10.08 0.02 11.01
C ARG A 47 9.59 -1.37 10.61
N VAL A 48 10.42 -2.40 10.79
CA VAL A 48 10.02 -3.78 10.49
C VAL A 48 8.91 -4.24 11.43
N VAL A 49 9.04 -3.99 12.74
CA VAL A 49 8.01 -4.33 13.72
C VAL A 49 6.72 -3.57 13.46
N ARG A 50 6.79 -2.25 13.27
CA ARG A 50 5.61 -1.42 12.98
C ARG A 50 4.86 -1.88 11.72
N ARG A 51 5.57 -2.19 10.63
CA ARG A 51 4.94 -2.74 9.40
C ARG A 51 4.20 -4.04 9.66
N ARG A 52 4.72 -4.92 10.52
CA ARG A 52 4.05 -6.18 10.90
C ARG A 52 2.78 -5.91 11.69
N GLU A 53 2.82 -5.02 12.67
CA GLU A 53 1.65 -4.64 13.46
C GLU A 53 0.53 -4.06 12.58
N ILE A 54 0.88 -3.18 11.63
CA ILE A 54 -0.08 -2.62 10.67
C ILE A 54 -0.66 -3.73 9.77
N ALA A 55 0.17 -4.65 9.29
CA ALA A 55 -0.28 -5.77 8.47
C ALA A 55 -1.23 -6.71 9.22
N GLU A 56 -0.97 -6.98 10.50
CA GLU A 56 -1.85 -7.77 11.36
C GLU A 56 -3.20 -7.08 11.56
N ARG A 57 -3.21 -5.79 11.91
CA ARG A 57 -4.47 -5.03 12.05
C ARG A 57 -5.25 -4.93 10.75
N LEU A 58 -4.57 -4.75 9.61
CA LEU A 58 -5.20 -4.79 8.28
C LEU A 58 -5.86 -6.14 8.03
N ARG A 59 -5.19 -7.24 8.38
CA ARG A 59 -5.73 -8.59 8.23
C ARG A 59 -6.98 -8.79 9.07
N GLU A 60 -6.93 -8.43 10.34
CA GLU A 60 -8.09 -8.49 11.24
C GLU A 60 -9.26 -7.64 10.73
N ALA A 61 -8.97 -6.43 10.24
CA ALA A 61 -9.98 -5.55 9.66
C ALA A 61 -10.64 -6.17 8.42
N LEU A 62 -9.85 -6.79 7.53
CA LEU A 62 -10.35 -7.49 6.34
C LEU A 62 -11.18 -8.73 6.72
N ASP A 63 -10.73 -9.51 7.71
CA ASP A 63 -11.45 -10.70 8.19
C ASP A 63 -12.79 -10.33 8.86
N ALA A 64 -12.89 -9.14 9.46
CA ALA A 64 -14.13 -8.61 10.03
C ALA A 64 -15.12 -8.04 8.98
N LEU A 65 -14.71 -7.89 7.71
CA LEU A 65 -15.62 -7.41 6.66
C LEU A 65 -16.64 -8.50 6.29
N PRO A 66 -17.92 -8.14 6.10
CA PRO A 66 -18.88 -9.07 5.52
C PRO A 66 -18.38 -9.61 4.17
N PRO A 67 -18.66 -10.89 3.80
CA PRO A 67 -18.12 -11.51 2.60
C PRO A 67 -18.34 -10.71 1.32
N TYR A 68 -19.52 -10.10 1.16
CA TYR A 68 -19.83 -9.25 0.01
C TYR A 68 -19.01 -7.95 -0.05
N HIS A 69 -18.57 -7.42 1.09
CA HIS A 69 -17.69 -6.26 1.16
C HIS A 69 -16.24 -6.65 0.88
N LEU A 70 -15.78 -7.77 1.44
CA LEU A 70 -14.44 -8.30 1.18
C LEU A 70 -14.28 -8.61 -0.32
N GLY A 71 -15.26 -9.28 -0.92
CA GLY A 71 -15.24 -9.64 -2.34
C GLY A 71 -15.06 -8.42 -3.25
N VAL A 72 -15.82 -7.34 -3.03
CA VAL A 72 -15.67 -6.12 -3.85
C VAL A 72 -14.34 -5.42 -3.64
N ILE A 73 -13.76 -5.47 -2.43
CA ILE A 73 -12.43 -4.90 -2.16
C ILE A 73 -11.34 -5.70 -2.88
N LEU A 74 -11.39 -7.04 -2.82
CA LEU A 74 -10.40 -7.89 -3.49
C LEU A 74 -10.46 -7.74 -5.01
N MET A 75 -11.65 -7.83 -5.60
CA MET A 75 -11.83 -7.61 -7.04
C MET A 75 -11.33 -6.23 -7.50
N ARG A 76 -11.52 -5.21 -6.66
CA ARG A 76 -11.10 -3.85 -7.01
C ARG A 76 -9.61 -3.59 -6.82
N GLU A 77 -9.07 -3.91 -5.65
CA GLU A 77 -7.74 -3.49 -5.23
C GLU A 77 -6.66 -4.54 -5.56
N VAL A 78 -7.03 -5.83 -5.64
CA VAL A 78 -6.11 -6.92 -5.97
C VAL A 78 -6.21 -7.31 -7.45
N GLU A 79 -7.43 -7.48 -7.96
CA GLU A 79 -7.65 -7.93 -9.35
C GLU A 79 -7.75 -6.75 -10.34
N GLY A 80 -7.99 -5.53 -9.86
CA GLY A 80 -8.03 -4.32 -10.70
C GLY A 80 -9.26 -4.22 -11.60
N MET A 81 -10.34 -4.95 -11.30
CA MET A 81 -11.55 -4.97 -12.12
C MET A 81 -12.28 -3.62 -12.14
N SER A 82 -12.91 -3.32 -13.28
CA SER A 82 -13.84 -2.20 -13.41
C SER A 82 -15.15 -2.45 -12.67
N TYR A 83 -15.92 -1.40 -12.39
CA TYR A 83 -17.20 -1.55 -11.71
C TYR A 83 -18.23 -2.33 -12.54
N GLU A 84 -18.15 -2.23 -13.86
CA GLU A 84 -18.94 -2.98 -14.83
C GLU A 84 -18.62 -4.47 -14.76
N GLU A 85 -17.33 -4.86 -14.83
CA GLU A 85 -16.91 -6.26 -14.76
C GLU A 85 -17.26 -6.89 -13.40
N MET A 86 -17.11 -6.14 -12.30
CA MET A 86 -17.50 -6.60 -10.97
C MET A 86 -19.03 -6.81 -10.87
N ALA A 87 -19.81 -5.91 -11.47
CA ALA A 87 -21.27 -6.01 -11.48
C ALA A 87 -21.73 -7.27 -12.24
N GLU A 88 -21.11 -7.54 -13.38
CA GLU A 88 -21.33 -8.75 -14.17
C GLU A 88 -20.92 -10.02 -13.41
N ALA A 89 -19.70 -10.06 -12.87
CA ALA A 89 -19.17 -11.21 -12.12
C ALA A 89 -20.01 -11.56 -10.89
N MET A 90 -20.58 -10.56 -10.21
CA MET A 90 -21.42 -10.76 -9.02
C MET A 90 -22.92 -10.87 -9.32
N GLY A 91 -23.37 -10.62 -10.56
CA GLY A 91 -24.78 -10.58 -10.92
C GLY A 91 -25.59 -9.49 -10.20
N VAL A 92 -24.99 -8.33 -9.94
CA VAL A 92 -25.64 -7.19 -9.26
C VAL A 92 -25.51 -5.90 -10.06
N SER A 93 -26.23 -4.84 -9.67
CA SER A 93 -26.10 -3.54 -10.34
C SER A 93 -24.75 -2.85 -10.04
N LYS A 94 -24.25 -2.04 -10.99
CA LYS A 94 -23.10 -1.16 -10.77
C LYS A 94 -23.27 -0.25 -9.55
N GLY A 95 -24.49 0.24 -9.30
CA GLY A 95 -24.81 1.03 -8.11
C GLY A 95 -24.64 0.26 -6.79
N THR A 96 -24.96 -1.04 -6.80
CA THR A 96 -24.71 -1.94 -5.66
C THR A 96 -23.21 -2.16 -5.42
N ILE A 97 -22.41 -2.27 -6.48
CA ILE A 97 -20.95 -2.34 -6.35
C ILE A 97 -20.40 -1.06 -5.71
N MET A 98 -20.83 0.11 -6.18
CA MET A 98 -20.42 1.41 -5.63
C MET A 98 -20.77 1.53 -4.15
N SER A 99 -22.00 1.20 -3.76
CA SER A 99 -22.41 1.29 -2.35
C SER A 99 -21.66 0.29 -1.47
N ARG A 100 -21.46 -0.96 -1.93
CA ARG A 100 -20.65 -1.96 -1.21
C ARG A 100 -19.21 -1.50 -1.01
N LEU A 101 -18.56 -0.98 -2.06
CA LEU A 101 -17.20 -0.44 -1.97
C LEU A 101 -17.11 0.72 -0.99
N PHE A 102 -18.07 1.66 -1.05
CA PHE A 102 -18.12 2.78 -0.12
C PHE A 102 -18.21 2.31 1.33
N HIS A 103 -19.13 1.41 1.65
CA HIS A 103 -19.29 0.89 3.01
C HIS A 103 -18.12 0.02 3.46
N ALA A 104 -17.53 -0.77 2.55
CA ALA A 104 -16.33 -1.55 2.83
C ALA A 104 -15.15 -0.66 3.22
N ARG A 105 -14.87 0.38 2.42
CA ARG A 105 -13.81 1.37 2.69
C ARG A 105 -14.05 2.12 4.00
N GLN A 106 -15.29 2.53 4.28
CA GLN A 106 -15.62 3.19 5.54
C GLN A 106 -15.36 2.28 6.76
N LYS A 107 -15.66 0.98 6.65
CA LYS A 107 -15.37 0.02 7.73
C LYS A 107 -13.86 -0.14 7.94
N LEU A 108 -13.10 -0.31 6.86
CA LEU A 108 -11.63 -0.42 6.92
C LEU A 108 -11.00 0.85 7.49
N GLN A 109 -11.42 2.04 7.05
CA GLN A 109 -10.93 3.32 7.57
C GLN A 109 -11.18 3.46 9.09
N ARG A 110 -12.34 3.02 9.57
CA ARG A 110 -12.64 3.05 11.02
C ARG A 110 -11.77 2.07 11.80
N ALA A 111 -11.58 0.86 11.27
CA ALA A 111 -10.76 -0.16 11.93
C ALA A 111 -9.26 0.19 11.96
N LEU A 112 -8.78 0.94 10.98
CA LEU A 112 -7.36 1.28 10.83
C LEU A 112 -7.03 2.71 11.27
N ARG A 113 -7.99 3.44 11.82
CA ARG A 113 -7.83 4.85 12.20
C ARG A 113 -6.62 5.08 13.11
N ASP A 114 -6.46 4.23 14.12
CA ASP A 114 -5.41 4.36 15.12
C ASP A 114 -4.01 4.15 14.49
N CYS A 115 -3.90 3.28 13.48
CA CYS A 115 -2.64 3.07 12.75
C CYS A 115 -2.27 4.29 11.91
N TYR A 116 -3.27 4.95 11.34
CA TYR A 116 -3.09 6.09 10.44
C TYR A 116 -2.67 7.35 11.21
N ASP A 117 -3.28 7.57 12.38
CA ASP A 117 -2.94 8.70 13.27
C ASP A 117 -1.48 8.56 13.79
N GLU A 118 -1.00 7.34 14.02
CA GLU A 118 0.38 7.03 14.45
C GLU A 118 1.45 7.21 13.36
N GLU A 119 1.09 7.11 12.08
CA GLU A 119 2.00 7.37 10.94
C GLU A 119 1.97 8.84 10.51
N VAL A 120 0.79 9.45 10.49
CA VAL A 120 0.60 10.86 10.11
C VAL A 120 1.09 11.83 11.20
N GLY A 121 1.11 11.43 12.47
CA GLY A 121 1.77 12.22 13.52
C GLY A 121 3.28 12.45 13.29
N SER A 122 3.90 11.69 12.36
CA SER A 122 5.29 11.83 11.93
C SER A 122 5.46 12.57 10.59
N VAL A 123 4.40 12.77 9.80
CA VAL A 123 4.44 13.49 8.52
C VAL A 123 3.23 14.42 8.51
N GLY A 124 3.47 15.71 8.79
CA GLY A 124 2.46 16.73 9.07
C GLY A 124 1.18 16.64 8.22
N GLU A 125 0.04 16.77 8.91
CA GLU A 125 -1.33 16.98 8.43
C GLU A 125 -1.63 16.68 6.95
N PRO A 126 -2.36 15.61 6.63
CA PRO A 126 -3.22 15.58 5.47
C PRO A 126 -4.47 16.40 5.81
N ALA A 127 -4.63 17.51 5.10
CA ALA A 127 -5.79 18.37 5.12
C ALA A 127 -7.10 17.55 5.09
N SER A 128 -7.76 17.43 6.24
CA SER A 128 -9.18 17.12 6.27
C SER A 128 -9.93 18.36 5.76
N GLU A 129 -10.32 18.34 4.49
CA GLU A 129 -11.23 19.34 3.92
C GLU A 129 -12.52 19.43 4.76
N PRO A 130 -13.04 20.65 4.98
CA PRO A 130 -14.13 20.87 5.92
C PRO A 130 -15.45 20.34 5.36
N ARG A 131 -16.21 19.69 6.24
CA ARG A 131 -17.62 19.37 6.05
C ARG A 131 -18.38 20.62 5.61
N LYS A 132 -18.95 20.61 4.41
CA LYS A 132 -19.99 21.56 4.02
C LYS A 132 -21.13 21.48 5.05
N ARG A 133 -21.30 22.57 5.81
CA ARG A 133 -22.56 22.90 6.45
C ARG A 133 -23.42 23.53 5.36
N GLU A 134 -24.48 22.85 4.96
CA GLU A 134 -25.58 23.48 4.25
C GLU A 134 -26.65 23.84 5.29
N GLY A 135 -26.98 25.13 5.31
CA GLY A 135 -28.04 25.78 6.06
C GLY A 135 -28.24 27.16 5.45
#